data_AF-A0A811P620-F1
#
_entry.id   AF-A0A811P620-F1
#
_cell.length_a   1.000
_cell.length_b   1.000
_cell.length_c   1.000
_cell.angle_alpha   90.00
_cell.angle_beta   90.00
_cell.angle_gamma   90.00
#
_symmetry.space_group_name_H-M   'P 1'
#
loop_
_entity.id
_entity.type
_entity.pdbx_description
1 polymer ?
#
loop_
_entity_poly.entity_id
_entity_poly.type
_entity_poly.pdbx_seq_one_letter_code
_entity_poly.pdbx_strand_id
1 'polypeptide(L)'
;MENLISLVNKLQRACTALGDHGEHSALPTLWDSLPTIAVVGGQSSGKSSVLESVVGKDFLPRGSGIITRRPLVLQLHRIDGAGEYAEFMHLKNKKFTDFALVRKEIADETDRETGRTKQISTVPIYLSIYSPNVVNLTLIDLPGLTKVAVEGQPDSIVHEIENMVRSFIEKPKCIILAISPANQDLATSDAIKISREVDPKGERTFGVLTKIDLMDKGTDAVDILEGRSYRLQFPWIGVVNRSQQDINKNVDMIAARIRECEYFASLPEYKHLAHRMGSEHLAKMLSKHWESVIKSRIPGIQSLITKATAELESEFCRLGKPIASDAGGKLYTIMEICRMFDSIYKEHLDGARSGGEKIYYVFDNQFPVALKRLQFEKNILQWKTYLIISNLMCPEMLQNVHAILKELVHRAVKETHELKQFPTLGVEVSSAAFKALERMREESKKNTMMLVDMECSYLTVDFFRKLPQDVEKGGSPTHSIFDRYNDSYLRRIGSNVQAYVNMVCSTWRNSIPKSIVYCQVREAKRSLLDHFFTELGARETKQLSKLLDEDPEIMERRAKLAKRLELYRSAQAEIEAVAWAK
;
A
#
# COMPACT_ATOMS: atom_id res chain seq x y z
N MET A 1 -23.05 2.37 -21.82
CA MET A 1 -23.98 1.48 -21.09
C MET A 1 -23.29 0.18 -20.68
N GLU A 2 -22.54 -0.49 -21.56
CA GLU A 2 -21.76 -1.70 -21.24
C GLU A 2 -20.58 -1.46 -20.27
N ASN A 3 -19.96 -0.28 -20.31
CA ASN A 3 -18.77 0.02 -19.50
C ASN A 3 -19.01 -0.04 -17.98
N LEU A 4 -20.21 0.33 -17.53
CA LEU A 4 -20.52 0.42 -16.10
C LEU A 4 -20.61 -0.96 -15.42
N ILE A 5 -20.96 -1.97 -16.22
CA ILE A 5 -21.19 -3.34 -15.75
C ILE A 5 -19.90 -4.14 -15.87
N SER A 6 -19.14 -3.91 -16.94
CA SER A 6 -17.75 -4.36 -17.04
C SER A 6 -16.92 -3.86 -15.84
N LEU A 7 -17.07 -2.58 -15.48
CA LEU A 7 -16.43 -1.99 -14.30
C LEU A 7 -16.78 -2.76 -13.02
N VAL A 8 -18.06 -3.02 -12.78
CA VAL A 8 -18.50 -3.67 -11.54
C VAL A 8 -18.08 -5.11 -11.47
N ASN A 9 -18.07 -5.81 -12.60
CA ASN A 9 -17.54 -7.16 -12.68
C ASN A 9 -16.01 -7.20 -12.47
N LYS A 10 -15.26 -6.23 -13.01
CA LYS A 10 -13.82 -6.08 -12.75
C LYS A 10 -13.57 -5.77 -11.27
N LEU A 11 -14.34 -4.86 -10.67
CA LEU A 11 -14.28 -4.54 -9.25
C LEU A 11 -14.57 -5.77 -8.39
N GLN A 12 -15.64 -6.52 -8.69
CA GLN A 12 -15.96 -7.77 -8.03
C GLN A 12 -14.79 -8.77 -8.14
N ARG A 13 -14.30 -9.05 -9.34
CA ARG A 13 -13.16 -9.95 -9.56
C ARG A 13 -11.90 -9.50 -8.80
N ALA A 14 -11.62 -8.20 -8.77
CA ALA A 14 -10.50 -7.64 -8.03
C ALA A 14 -10.67 -7.84 -6.52
N CYS A 15 -11.88 -7.60 -5.97
CA CYS A 15 -12.19 -7.85 -4.56
C CYS A 15 -12.04 -9.33 -4.20
N THR A 16 -12.57 -10.24 -5.03
CA THR A 16 -12.46 -11.67 -4.76
C THR A 16 -11.03 -12.19 -4.94
N ALA A 17 -10.23 -11.61 -5.85
CA ALA A 17 -8.81 -11.93 -6.00
C ALA A 17 -7.95 -11.43 -4.81
N LEU A 18 -8.44 -10.44 -4.06
CA LEU A 18 -7.82 -9.92 -2.83
C LEU A 18 -8.11 -10.79 -1.59
N GLY A 19 -8.90 -11.87 -1.73
CA GLY A 19 -9.39 -12.63 -0.58
C GLY A 19 -10.45 -11.86 0.22
N ASP A 20 -10.97 -10.77 -0.34
CA ASP A 20 -11.99 -9.92 0.28
C ASP A 20 -13.36 -10.56 0.04
N HIS A 21 -13.57 -11.73 0.65
CA HIS A 21 -14.79 -12.54 0.52
C HIS A 21 -15.97 -11.99 1.34
N GLY A 22 -15.85 -10.79 1.92
CA GLY A 22 -16.78 -10.31 2.93
C GLY A 22 -16.68 -11.09 4.25
N GLU A 23 -15.61 -11.86 4.45
CA GLU A 23 -15.26 -12.40 5.77
C GLU A 23 -14.83 -11.27 6.69
N HIS A 24 -15.18 -11.39 7.97
CA HIS A 24 -15.08 -10.40 9.04
C HIS A 24 -13.71 -9.70 9.17
N SER A 25 -13.36 -8.81 8.24
CA SER A 25 -12.35 -7.79 8.41
C SER A 25 -13.05 -6.47 8.77
N ALA A 26 -12.47 -5.71 9.68
CA ALA A 26 -13.07 -4.56 10.35
C ALA A 26 -13.39 -3.34 9.45
N LEU A 27 -13.30 -3.48 8.12
CA LEU A 27 -13.56 -2.42 7.15
C LEU A 27 -14.64 -2.87 6.16
N PRO A 28 -15.60 -2.00 5.78
CA PRO A 28 -16.57 -2.30 4.73
C PRO A 28 -15.82 -2.68 3.46
N THR A 29 -15.96 -3.93 3.04
CA THR A 29 -15.29 -4.43 1.85
C THR A 29 -15.85 -3.73 0.62
N LEU A 30 -15.05 -3.55 -0.42
CA LEU A 30 -15.53 -3.00 -1.70
C LEU A 30 -16.69 -3.86 -2.24
N TRP A 31 -16.68 -5.15 -1.93
CA TRP A 31 -17.73 -6.10 -2.23
C TRP A 31 -19.10 -5.71 -1.63
N ASP A 32 -19.14 -5.33 -0.35
CA ASP A 32 -20.38 -4.91 0.35
C ASP A 32 -20.95 -3.59 -0.18
N SER A 33 -20.21 -2.88 -1.04
CA SER A 33 -20.65 -1.64 -1.65
C SER A 33 -21.26 -1.80 -3.04
N LEU A 34 -21.18 -3.00 -3.63
CA LEU A 34 -21.71 -3.28 -4.96
C LEU A 34 -23.17 -3.74 -4.87
N PRO A 35 -24.07 -3.22 -5.73
CA PRO A 35 -25.48 -3.61 -5.70
C PRO A 35 -25.64 -5.02 -6.26
N THR A 36 -26.36 -5.85 -5.52
CA THR A 36 -26.66 -7.24 -5.87
C THR A 36 -28.17 -7.46 -5.88
N ILE A 37 -28.64 -8.41 -6.70
CA ILE A 37 -30.04 -8.83 -6.71
C ILE A 37 -30.12 -10.19 -6.04
N ALA A 38 -30.73 -10.29 -4.86
CA ALA A 38 -30.94 -11.55 -4.17
C ALA A 38 -32.31 -12.12 -4.54
N VAL A 39 -32.32 -13.38 -4.98
CA VAL A 39 -33.54 -14.11 -5.30
C VAL A 39 -34.03 -14.85 -4.07
N VAL A 40 -35.23 -14.49 -3.60
CA VAL A 40 -35.84 -15.05 -2.40
C VAL A 40 -37.17 -15.69 -2.76
N GLY A 41 -37.43 -16.87 -2.20
CA GLY A 41 -38.63 -17.63 -2.53
C GLY A 41 -38.69 -18.95 -1.77
N GLY A 42 -39.89 -19.39 -1.43
CA GLY A 42 -40.12 -20.72 -0.84
C GLY A 42 -39.60 -21.84 -1.74
N GLN A 43 -39.41 -23.03 -1.16
CA GLN A 43 -39.11 -24.23 -1.95
C GLN A 43 -40.19 -24.43 -3.03
N SER A 44 -39.78 -24.79 -4.25
CA SER A 44 -40.69 -25.01 -5.37
C SER A 44 -41.51 -23.79 -5.84
N SER A 45 -41.18 -22.57 -5.41
CA SER A 45 -41.79 -21.32 -5.92
C SER A 45 -41.40 -20.98 -7.37
N GLY A 46 -40.48 -21.74 -7.96
CA GLY A 46 -40.02 -21.53 -9.34
C GLY A 46 -38.80 -20.60 -9.47
N LYS A 47 -38.04 -20.34 -8.40
CA LYS A 47 -36.81 -19.51 -8.44
C LYS A 47 -35.84 -19.91 -9.56
N SER A 48 -35.44 -21.19 -9.58
CA SER A 48 -34.52 -21.71 -10.59
C SER A 48 -35.09 -21.59 -11.99
N SER A 49 -36.40 -21.83 -12.16
CA SER A 49 -37.08 -21.66 -13.45
C SER A 49 -37.08 -20.20 -13.91
N VAL A 50 -37.31 -19.23 -13.02
CA VAL A 50 -37.24 -17.79 -13.35
C VAL A 50 -35.83 -17.41 -13.77
N LEU A 51 -34.81 -17.87 -13.05
CA LEU A 51 -33.40 -17.62 -13.38
C LEU A 51 -33.05 -18.21 -14.76
N GLU A 52 -33.42 -19.45 -15.03
CA GLU A 52 -33.20 -20.09 -16.33
C GLU A 52 -33.97 -19.39 -17.46
N SER A 53 -35.21 -18.94 -17.21
CA SER A 53 -36.01 -18.17 -18.18
C SER A 53 -35.38 -16.81 -18.47
N VAL A 54 -34.78 -16.14 -17.49
CA VAL A 54 -34.03 -14.88 -17.66
C VAL A 54 -32.75 -15.11 -18.48
N VAL A 55 -32.01 -16.18 -18.20
CA VAL A 55 -30.77 -16.52 -18.93
C VAL A 55 -31.05 -17.07 -20.33
N GLY A 56 -32.17 -17.78 -20.51
CA GLY A 56 -32.48 -18.46 -21.77
C GLY A 56 -31.91 -19.88 -21.85
N LYS A 57 -31.36 -20.44 -20.76
CA LYS A 57 -30.65 -21.74 -20.76
C LYS A 57 -30.92 -22.55 -19.50
N ASP A 58 -30.70 -23.85 -19.64
CA ASP A 58 -30.94 -24.89 -18.65
C ASP A 58 -29.65 -25.29 -17.91
N PHE A 59 -29.26 -24.53 -16.89
CA PHE A 59 -27.97 -24.71 -16.21
C PHE A 59 -28.08 -25.00 -14.70
N LEU A 60 -29.25 -24.81 -14.09
CA LEU A 60 -29.42 -25.06 -12.66
C LEU A 60 -29.77 -26.54 -12.40
N PRO A 61 -29.27 -27.13 -11.31
CA PRO A 61 -29.67 -28.48 -10.92
C PRO A 61 -31.17 -28.55 -10.67
N ARG A 62 -31.77 -29.72 -10.93
CA ARG A 62 -33.19 -30.00 -10.69
C ARG A 62 -33.31 -31.31 -9.91
N GLY A 63 -34.18 -31.36 -8.90
CA GLY A 63 -34.37 -32.54 -8.06
C GLY A 63 -35.44 -32.34 -6.99
N SER A 64 -35.73 -33.38 -6.22
CA SER A 64 -36.57 -33.29 -5.02
C SER A 64 -35.73 -32.87 -3.81
N GLY A 65 -36.30 -32.05 -2.92
CA GLY A 65 -35.61 -31.53 -1.74
C GLY A 65 -34.97 -30.15 -1.93
N ILE A 66 -34.03 -29.78 -1.05
CA ILE A 66 -33.27 -28.51 -1.15
C ILE A 66 -32.19 -28.71 -2.21
N ILE A 67 -32.43 -28.14 -3.38
CA ILE A 67 -31.52 -28.26 -4.53
C ILE A 67 -30.34 -27.28 -4.36
N THR A 68 -30.64 -25.99 -4.22
CA THR A 68 -29.64 -24.93 -3.96
C THR A 68 -29.25 -24.99 -2.48
N ARG A 69 -28.11 -25.63 -2.16
CA ARG A 69 -27.55 -25.73 -0.80
C ARG A 69 -26.45 -24.71 -0.49
N ARG A 70 -25.98 -24.00 -1.52
CA ARG A 70 -24.99 -22.93 -1.45
C ARG A 70 -25.51 -21.73 -2.23
N PRO A 71 -25.27 -20.48 -1.79
CA PRO A 71 -25.57 -19.31 -2.60
C PRO A 71 -24.84 -19.39 -3.95
N LEU A 72 -25.55 -19.12 -5.06
CA LEU A 72 -24.94 -19.06 -6.39
C LEU A 72 -24.94 -17.61 -6.87
N VAL A 73 -23.75 -17.03 -6.98
CA VAL A 73 -23.55 -15.70 -7.56
C VAL A 73 -23.40 -15.86 -9.07
N LEU A 74 -24.48 -15.52 -9.77
CA LEU A 74 -24.61 -15.60 -11.22
C LEU A 74 -24.35 -14.23 -11.86
N GLN A 75 -23.30 -14.15 -12.67
CA GLN A 75 -22.96 -12.97 -13.46
C GLN A 75 -23.31 -13.23 -14.92
N LEU A 76 -24.20 -12.43 -15.48
CA LEU A 76 -24.58 -12.48 -16.89
C LEU A 76 -23.82 -11.39 -17.64
N HIS A 77 -23.18 -11.79 -18.73
CA HIS A 77 -22.41 -10.92 -19.61
C HIS A 77 -22.97 -10.97 -21.02
N ARG A 78 -23.46 -9.83 -21.50
CA ARG A 78 -23.79 -9.66 -22.90
C ARG A 78 -22.52 -9.56 -23.72
N ILE A 79 -22.40 -10.39 -24.76
CA ILE A 79 -21.30 -10.36 -25.72
C ILE A 79 -21.85 -10.20 -27.13
N ASP A 80 -21.10 -9.54 -28.02
CA ASP A 80 -21.51 -9.36 -29.43
C ASP A 80 -21.13 -10.56 -30.32
N GLY A 81 -20.41 -11.53 -29.77
CA GLY A 81 -20.01 -12.75 -30.48
C GLY A 81 -21.09 -13.83 -30.48
N ALA A 82 -21.02 -14.75 -31.45
CA ALA A 82 -21.98 -15.85 -31.60
C ALA A 82 -21.78 -17.00 -30.60
N GLY A 83 -20.64 -17.08 -29.92
CA GLY A 83 -20.28 -18.21 -29.04
C GLY A 83 -20.70 -17.99 -27.58
N GLU A 84 -21.64 -18.78 -27.09
CA GLU A 84 -22.06 -18.78 -25.69
C GLU A 84 -21.14 -19.70 -24.84
N TYR A 85 -20.71 -19.21 -23.68
CA TYR A 85 -19.90 -20.01 -22.76
C TYR A 85 -20.07 -19.56 -21.31
N ALA A 86 -19.73 -20.44 -20.38
CA ALA A 86 -19.71 -20.17 -18.95
C ALA A 86 -18.32 -20.43 -18.36
N GLU A 87 -17.97 -19.69 -17.31
CA GLU A 87 -16.72 -19.81 -16.58
C GLU A 87 -17.01 -19.82 -15.08
N PHE A 88 -16.37 -20.74 -14.37
CA PHE A 88 -16.40 -20.76 -12.91
C PHE A 88 -15.15 -20.12 -12.33
N MET A 89 -15.30 -19.43 -11.21
CA MET A 89 -14.15 -18.78 -10.58
C MET A 89 -13.12 -19.78 -10.02
N HIS A 90 -13.57 -20.95 -9.52
CA HIS A 90 -12.69 -21.99 -8.99
C HIS A 90 -11.94 -22.76 -10.09
N LEU A 91 -12.44 -22.74 -11.33
CA LEU A 91 -11.82 -23.37 -12.51
C LEU A 91 -11.31 -22.32 -13.50
N LYS A 92 -10.26 -21.62 -13.10
CA LYS A 92 -9.60 -20.61 -13.95
C LYS A 92 -9.16 -21.23 -15.30
N ASN A 93 -9.43 -20.53 -16.39
CA ASN A 93 -9.10 -20.89 -17.79
C ASN A 93 -9.89 -22.05 -18.41
N LYS A 94 -10.96 -22.55 -17.75
CA LYS A 94 -11.85 -23.56 -18.36
C LYS A 94 -13.17 -22.93 -18.79
N LYS A 95 -13.40 -22.92 -20.10
CA LYS A 95 -14.66 -22.46 -20.71
C LYS A 95 -15.61 -23.64 -20.91
N PHE A 96 -16.83 -23.51 -20.40
CA PHE A 96 -17.90 -24.48 -20.58
C PHE A 96 -18.85 -24.01 -21.66
N THR A 97 -18.90 -24.69 -22.80
CA THR A 97 -19.87 -24.44 -23.87
C THR A 97 -21.15 -25.24 -23.69
N ASP A 98 -21.07 -26.38 -23.00
CA ASP A 98 -22.21 -27.23 -22.67
C ASP A 98 -22.76 -26.89 -21.27
N PHE A 99 -23.99 -26.38 -21.23
CA PHE A 99 -24.68 -26.02 -19.99
C PHE A 99 -25.13 -27.22 -19.16
N ALA A 100 -25.19 -28.43 -19.74
CA ALA A 100 -25.39 -29.66 -18.96
C ALA A 100 -24.17 -29.95 -18.08
N LEU A 101 -22.96 -29.67 -18.56
CA LEU A 101 -21.74 -29.76 -17.77
C LEU A 101 -21.68 -28.67 -16.69
N VAL A 102 -22.16 -27.46 -16.99
CA VAL A 102 -22.29 -26.38 -15.99
C VAL A 102 -23.18 -26.84 -14.84
N ARG A 103 -24.33 -27.44 -15.16
CA ARG A 103 -25.25 -27.99 -14.15
C ARG A 103 -24.58 -29.05 -13.28
N LYS A 104 -23.86 -29.97 -13.91
CA LYS A 104 -23.15 -31.04 -13.20
C LYS A 104 -22.05 -30.46 -12.31
N GLU A 105 -21.29 -29.50 -12.79
CA GLU A 105 -20.23 -28.83 -12.01
C GLU A 105 -20.81 -28.09 -10.79
N ILE A 106 -21.96 -27.41 -10.91
CA ILE A 106 -22.62 -26.78 -9.75
C ILE A 106 -22.96 -27.84 -8.70
N ALA A 107 -23.48 -28.99 -9.11
CA ALA A 107 -23.82 -30.08 -8.19
C ALA A 107 -22.55 -30.68 -7.55
N ASP A 108 -21.53 -30.98 -8.35
CA ASP A 108 -20.26 -31.58 -7.91
C ASP A 108 -19.51 -30.64 -6.93
N GLU A 109 -19.48 -29.34 -7.22
CA GLU A 109 -18.85 -28.32 -6.35
C GLU A 109 -19.67 -28.07 -5.07
N THR A 110 -20.99 -28.21 -5.13
CA THR A 110 -21.83 -28.19 -3.93
C THR A 110 -21.52 -29.39 -3.04
N ASP A 111 -21.49 -30.60 -3.61
CA ASP A 111 -21.23 -31.84 -2.88
C ASP A 111 -19.79 -31.93 -2.33
N ARG A 112 -18.83 -31.28 -2.99
CA ARG A 112 -17.44 -31.18 -2.52
C ARG A 112 -17.33 -30.45 -1.18
N GLU A 113 -18.07 -29.35 -1.03
CA GLU A 113 -18.01 -28.48 0.15
C GLU A 113 -18.95 -28.95 1.27
N THR A 114 -20.20 -29.31 0.95
CA THR A 114 -21.19 -29.70 1.96
C THR A 114 -21.12 -31.18 2.35
N GLY A 115 -20.26 -31.95 1.66
CA GLY A 115 -20.28 -33.41 1.68
C GLY A 115 -21.57 -33.97 1.06
N ARG A 116 -21.69 -35.31 1.09
CA ARG A 116 -22.95 -36.01 0.73
C ARG A 116 -24.04 -35.87 1.81
N THR A 117 -23.68 -35.33 2.96
CA THR A 117 -24.62 -34.87 3.98
C THR A 117 -25.40 -33.69 3.44
N LYS A 118 -26.74 -33.68 3.59
CA LYS A 118 -27.65 -32.66 3.04
C LYS A 118 -27.54 -31.30 3.76
N GLN A 119 -26.34 -30.91 4.17
CA GLN A 119 -26.02 -29.65 4.85
C GLN A 119 -25.94 -28.49 3.85
N ILE A 120 -26.01 -27.26 4.37
CA ILE A 120 -25.86 -26.02 3.60
C ILE A 120 -24.52 -25.37 3.93
N SER A 121 -24.00 -24.55 3.02
CA SER A 121 -22.81 -23.74 3.27
C SER A 121 -23.05 -22.28 2.84
N THR A 122 -22.54 -21.34 3.61
CA THR A 122 -22.61 -19.89 3.34
C THR A 122 -21.62 -19.46 2.26
N VAL A 123 -20.66 -20.31 1.88
CA VAL A 123 -19.63 -20.01 0.89
C VAL A 123 -20.24 -20.03 -0.52
N PRO A 124 -20.29 -18.90 -1.24
CA PRO A 124 -20.95 -18.83 -2.54
C PRO A 124 -20.16 -19.53 -3.65
N ILE A 125 -20.88 -20.00 -4.67
CA ILE A 125 -20.31 -20.44 -5.95
C ILE A 125 -20.40 -19.27 -6.93
N TYR A 126 -19.29 -18.96 -7.62
CA TYR A 126 -19.23 -17.88 -8.60
C TYR A 126 -19.26 -18.42 -10.03
N LEU A 127 -20.29 -18.01 -10.79
CA LEU A 127 -20.52 -18.42 -12.17
C LEU A 127 -20.71 -17.20 -13.07
N SER A 128 -19.87 -17.07 -14.11
CA SER A 128 -20.02 -16.07 -15.16
C SER A 128 -20.54 -16.73 -16.44
N ILE A 129 -21.66 -16.27 -16.98
CA ILE A 129 -22.23 -16.71 -18.27
C ILE A 129 -22.11 -15.59 -19.29
N TYR A 130 -21.54 -15.89 -20.45
CA TYR A 130 -21.39 -14.97 -21.58
C TYR A 130 -22.32 -15.42 -22.72
N SER A 131 -23.28 -14.56 -23.10
CA SER A 131 -24.23 -14.83 -24.18
C SER A 131 -24.70 -13.52 -24.85
N PRO A 132 -24.99 -13.51 -26.16
CA PRO A 132 -25.60 -12.34 -26.82
C PRO A 132 -27.06 -12.11 -26.43
N ASN A 133 -27.73 -13.14 -25.89
CA ASN A 133 -29.17 -13.17 -25.63
C ASN A 133 -29.55 -12.74 -24.20
N VAL A 134 -28.56 -12.37 -23.38
CA VAL A 134 -28.76 -11.97 -21.97
C VAL A 134 -28.48 -10.49 -21.77
N VAL A 135 -29.08 -9.94 -20.72
CA VAL A 135 -28.70 -8.62 -20.20
C VAL A 135 -27.54 -8.76 -19.23
N ASN A 136 -26.75 -7.71 -19.11
CA ASN A 136 -25.68 -7.63 -18.13
C ASN A 136 -26.27 -7.48 -16.72
N LEU A 137 -26.20 -8.51 -15.89
CA LEU A 137 -26.84 -8.53 -14.58
C LEU A 137 -26.12 -9.45 -13.60
N THR A 138 -26.11 -9.10 -12.31
CA THR A 138 -25.61 -9.97 -11.24
C THR A 138 -26.76 -10.38 -10.34
N LEU A 139 -27.03 -11.69 -10.30
CA LEU A 139 -28.09 -12.32 -9.52
C LEU A 139 -27.47 -13.25 -8.48
N ILE A 140 -28.07 -13.34 -7.31
CA ILE A 140 -27.69 -14.29 -6.26
C ILE A 140 -28.87 -15.24 -6.05
N ASP A 141 -28.72 -16.50 -6.45
CA ASP A 141 -29.68 -17.55 -6.11
C ASP A 141 -29.41 -18.01 -4.68
N LEU A 142 -30.42 -17.91 -3.82
CA LEU A 142 -30.35 -18.33 -2.43
C LEU A 142 -31.14 -19.64 -2.23
N PRO A 143 -30.76 -20.46 -1.24
CA PRO A 143 -31.54 -21.62 -0.86
C PRO A 143 -33.01 -21.26 -0.62
N GLY A 144 -33.91 -22.12 -1.08
CA GLY A 144 -35.35 -21.91 -0.91
C GLY A 144 -35.76 -22.05 0.55
N LEU A 145 -36.62 -21.14 1.03
CA LEU A 145 -37.18 -21.22 2.37
C LEU A 145 -38.01 -22.51 2.51
N THR A 146 -37.72 -23.32 3.53
CA THR A 146 -38.44 -24.56 3.86
C THR A 146 -39.09 -24.41 5.23
N LYS A 147 -40.25 -25.07 5.43
CA LYS A 147 -40.96 -25.07 6.73
C LYS A 147 -40.70 -26.32 7.56
N VAL A 148 -40.19 -27.38 6.93
CA VAL A 148 -39.99 -28.70 7.53
C VAL A 148 -38.62 -29.23 7.11
N ALA A 149 -37.89 -29.81 8.05
CA ALA A 149 -36.65 -30.53 7.77
C ALA A 149 -36.97 -31.89 7.12
N VAL A 150 -36.28 -32.22 6.03
CA VAL A 150 -36.42 -33.54 5.37
C VAL A 150 -35.55 -34.56 6.12
N GLU A 151 -35.90 -35.84 6.08
CA GLU A 151 -35.11 -36.92 6.69
C GLU A 151 -33.61 -36.83 6.33
N GLY A 152 -32.77 -36.77 7.39
CA GLY A 152 -31.33 -36.61 7.33
C GLY A 152 -30.81 -35.17 7.44
N GLN A 153 -31.68 -34.18 7.65
CA GLN A 153 -31.30 -32.78 7.96
C GLN A 153 -31.55 -32.45 9.42
N PRO A 154 -30.75 -31.57 10.04
CA PRO A 154 -31.01 -31.10 11.40
C PRO A 154 -32.25 -30.20 11.45
N ASP A 155 -32.96 -30.21 12.57
CA ASP A 155 -34.13 -29.32 12.77
C ASP A 155 -33.76 -27.83 12.71
N SER A 156 -32.49 -27.50 12.95
CA SER A 156 -31.94 -26.13 12.82
C SER A 156 -31.88 -25.63 11.38
N ILE A 157 -31.96 -26.50 10.36
CA ILE A 157 -31.73 -26.13 8.97
C ILE A 157 -32.65 -25.01 8.48
N VAL A 158 -33.89 -24.99 8.96
CA VAL A 158 -34.88 -23.95 8.61
C VAL A 158 -34.38 -22.58 9.06
N HIS A 159 -33.89 -22.49 10.31
CA HIS A 159 -33.36 -21.26 10.87
C HIS A 159 -32.02 -20.88 10.22
N GLU A 160 -31.18 -21.86 9.89
CA GLU A 160 -29.91 -21.61 9.20
C GLU A 160 -30.13 -21.05 7.79
N ILE A 161 -31.10 -21.58 7.01
CA ILE A 161 -31.48 -21.04 5.70
C ILE A 161 -32.04 -19.63 5.85
N GLU A 162 -32.94 -19.40 6.82
CA GLU A 162 -33.51 -18.08 7.06
C GLU A 162 -32.44 -17.05 7.43
N ASN A 163 -31.52 -17.41 8.34
CA ASN A 163 -30.40 -16.56 8.72
C ASN A 163 -29.44 -16.30 7.56
N MET A 164 -29.18 -17.32 6.73
CA MET A 164 -28.38 -17.16 5.51
C MET A 164 -29.05 -16.15 4.59
N VAL A 165 -30.34 -16.32 4.27
CA VAL A 165 -31.07 -15.38 3.41
C VAL A 165 -31.06 -13.97 4.01
N ARG A 166 -31.33 -13.81 5.31
CA ARG A 166 -31.27 -12.53 6.03
C ARG A 166 -29.92 -11.83 5.86
N SER A 167 -28.81 -12.56 6.00
CA SER A 167 -27.47 -11.96 5.86
C SER A 167 -27.19 -11.34 4.49
N PHE A 168 -27.88 -11.80 3.42
CA PHE A 168 -27.82 -11.19 2.10
C PHE A 168 -28.81 -10.03 1.95
N ILE A 169 -30.06 -10.17 2.40
CA ILE A 169 -31.13 -9.19 2.16
C ILE A 169 -31.16 -8.03 3.17
N GLU A 170 -30.57 -8.17 4.35
CA GLU A 170 -30.40 -7.08 5.32
C GLU A 170 -29.48 -5.98 4.80
N LYS A 171 -28.60 -6.32 3.87
CA LYS A 171 -27.72 -5.35 3.22
C LYS A 171 -28.59 -4.28 2.54
N PRO A 172 -28.47 -2.99 2.91
CA PRO A 172 -29.34 -1.92 2.39
C PRO A 172 -29.16 -1.68 0.89
N LYS A 173 -28.09 -2.24 0.30
CA LYS A 173 -27.72 -2.12 -1.10
C LYS A 173 -28.17 -3.32 -1.95
N CYS A 174 -28.80 -4.32 -1.34
CA CYS A 174 -29.33 -5.50 -2.03
C CYS A 174 -30.76 -5.24 -2.51
N ILE A 175 -31.00 -5.46 -3.80
CA ILE A 175 -32.34 -5.53 -4.38
C ILE A 175 -32.90 -6.92 -4.07
N ILE A 176 -34.15 -6.99 -3.63
CA ILE A 176 -34.82 -8.24 -3.26
C ILE A 176 -35.75 -8.63 -4.40
N LEU A 177 -35.57 -9.82 -4.98
CA LEU A 177 -36.49 -10.41 -5.93
C LEU A 177 -37.33 -11.47 -5.21
N ALA A 178 -38.54 -11.09 -4.79
CA ALA A 178 -39.45 -11.94 -4.03
C ALA A 178 -40.33 -12.76 -4.99
N ILE A 179 -40.00 -14.05 -5.13
CA ILE A 179 -40.68 -14.99 -6.02
C ILE A 179 -41.76 -15.76 -5.25
N SER A 180 -43.02 -15.56 -5.62
CA SER A 180 -44.18 -16.23 -5.04
C SER A 180 -45.00 -16.94 -6.13
N PRO A 181 -45.50 -18.16 -5.88
CA PRO A 181 -46.38 -18.82 -6.84
C PRO A 181 -47.82 -18.29 -6.73
N ALA A 182 -48.52 -18.18 -7.86
CA ALA A 182 -49.88 -17.64 -7.96
C ALA A 182 -50.96 -18.60 -7.44
N ASN A 183 -50.66 -19.91 -7.41
CA ASN A 183 -51.59 -20.94 -6.96
C ASN A 183 -51.66 -21.07 -5.42
N GLN A 184 -50.99 -20.17 -4.69
CA GLN A 184 -51.02 -20.10 -3.23
C GLN A 184 -51.37 -18.67 -2.81
N ASP A 185 -51.98 -18.52 -1.64
CA ASP A 185 -52.29 -17.21 -1.10
C ASP A 185 -51.01 -16.43 -0.80
N LEU A 186 -50.92 -15.23 -1.36
CA LEU A 186 -49.79 -14.34 -1.22
C LEU A 186 -49.51 -13.95 0.24
N ALA A 187 -50.55 -13.87 1.06
CA ALA A 187 -50.43 -13.56 2.49
C ALA A 187 -49.60 -14.59 3.26
N THR A 188 -49.48 -15.82 2.73
CA THR A 188 -48.69 -16.92 3.33
C THR A 188 -47.28 -17.05 2.76
N SER A 189 -46.90 -16.16 1.83
CA SER A 189 -45.60 -16.21 1.16
C SER A 189 -44.46 -15.86 2.11
N ASP A 190 -43.57 -16.82 2.35
CA ASP A 190 -42.37 -16.62 3.16
C ASP A 190 -41.43 -15.57 2.55
N ALA A 191 -41.43 -15.46 1.21
CA ALA A 191 -40.62 -14.48 0.49
C ALA A 191 -41.04 -13.04 0.80
N ILE A 192 -42.35 -12.80 0.90
CA ILE A 192 -42.91 -11.48 1.20
C ILE A 192 -42.78 -11.15 2.69
N LYS A 193 -42.97 -12.16 3.56
CA LYS A 193 -42.76 -12.02 5.00
C LYS A 193 -41.33 -11.56 5.29
N ILE A 194 -40.33 -12.30 4.81
CA ILE A 194 -38.92 -11.98 5.08
C ILE A 194 -38.49 -10.67 4.41
N SER A 195 -39.00 -10.36 3.20
CA SER A 195 -38.71 -9.08 2.55
C SER A 195 -39.27 -7.90 3.32
N ARG A 196 -40.46 -8.02 3.94
CA ARG A 196 -41.10 -6.93 4.68
C ARG A 196 -40.43 -6.66 6.02
N GLU A 197 -39.82 -7.67 6.63
CA GLU A 197 -39.01 -7.51 7.85
C GLU A 197 -37.79 -6.60 7.60
N VAL A 198 -37.16 -6.73 6.42
CA VAL A 198 -35.93 -5.97 6.07
C VAL A 198 -36.17 -4.75 5.17
N ASP A 199 -37.34 -4.67 4.52
CA ASP A 199 -37.78 -3.56 3.66
C ASP A 199 -39.29 -3.30 3.87
N PRO A 200 -39.69 -2.69 5.01
CA PRO A 200 -41.11 -2.46 5.33
C PRO A 200 -41.85 -1.57 4.33
N LYS A 201 -41.12 -0.70 3.62
CA LYS A 201 -41.69 0.23 2.64
C LYS A 201 -41.72 -0.34 1.21
N GLY A 202 -41.04 -1.46 0.96
CA GLY A 202 -40.94 -2.08 -0.36
C GLY A 202 -40.15 -1.23 -1.36
N GLU A 203 -39.19 -0.41 -0.90
CA GLU A 203 -38.41 0.52 -1.74
C GLU A 203 -37.36 -0.17 -2.62
N ARG A 204 -37.01 -1.42 -2.31
CA ARG A 204 -35.98 -2.22 -3.01
C ARG A 204 -36.43 -3.65 -3.29
N THR A 205 -37.73 -3.92 -3.19
CA THR A 205 -38.33 -5.25 -3.34
C THR A 205 -39.18 -5.34 -4.62
N PHE A 206 -38.82 -6.29 -5.49
CA PHE A 206 -39.56 -6.63 -6.72
C PHE A 206 -40.36 -7.90 -6.50
N GLY A 207 -41.66 -7.84 -6.72
CA GLY A 207 -42.56 -8.99 -6.65
C GLY A 207 -42.62 -9.73 -7.99
N VAL A 208 -42.33 -11.02 -7.98
CA VAL A 208 -42.49 -11.90 -9.15
C VAL A 208 -43.51 -12.98 -8.82
N LEU A 209 -44.53 -13.08 -9.66
CA LEU A 209 -45.59 -14.06 -9.55
C LEU A 209 -45.39 -15.17 -10.59
N THR A 210 -45.18 -16.40 -10.14
CA THR A 210 -44.97 -17.57 -11.01
C THR A 210 -46.20 -18.47 -11.03
N LYS A 211 -46.26 -19.46 -11.93
CA LYS A 211 -47.33 -20.47 -11.96
C LYS A 211 -48.76 -19.90 -12.12
N ILE A 212 -48.88 -18.77 -12.82
CA ILE A 212 -50.18 -18.13 -13.10
C ILE A 212 -51.06 -19.05 -13.98
N ASP A 213 -50.42 -19.87 -14.81
CA ASP A 213 -51.03 -20.90 -15.63
C ASP A 213 -51.67 -22.06 -14.83
N LEU A 214 -51.27 -22.24 -13.56
CA LEU A 214 -51.75 -23.30 -12.67
C LEU A 214 -52.76 -22.81 -11.63
N MET A 215 -53.35 -21.63 -11.84
CA MET A 215 -54.42 -21.12 -10.98
C MET A 215 -55.73 -21.88 -11.21
N ASP A 216 -56.58 -21.91 -10.19
CA ASP A 216 -57.88 -22.55 -10.27
C ASP A 216 -58.76 -21.81 -11.29
N LYS A 217 -59.49 -22.57 -12.11
CA LYS A 217 -60.36 -22.01 -13.15
C LYS A 217 -61.39 -21.07 -12.51
N GLY A 218 -61.44 -19.84 -12.99
CA GLY A 218 -62.33 -18.79 -12.46
C GLY A 218 -61.67 -17.87 -11.42
N THR A 219 -60.40 -18.11 -11.09
CA THR A 219 -59.58 -17.15 -10.33
C THR A 219 -58.57 -16.47 -11.26
N ASP A 220 -58.22 -15.22 -10.94
CA ASP A 220 -57.20 -14.46 -11.65
C ASP A 220 -56.23 -13.79 -10.67
N ALA A 221 -55.06 -13.41 -11.18
CA ALA A 221 -54.03 -12.72 -10.43
C ALA A 221 -53.99 -11.21 -10.72
N VAL A 222 -55.02 -10.63 -11.36
CA VAL A 222 -54.99 -9.25 -11.85
C VAL A 222 -54.82 -8.28 -10.68
N ASP A 223 -55.53 -8.51 -9.56
CA ASP A 223 -55.42 -7.68 -8.36
C ASP A 223 -54.02 -7.66 -7.76
N ILE A 224 -53.31 -8.79 -7.84
CA ILE A 224 -51.92 -8.90 -7.37
C ILE A 224 -50.99 -8.19 -8.34
N LEU A 225 -51.13 -8.46 -9.64
CA LEU A 225 -50.29 -7.90 -10.70
C LEU A 225 -50.41 -6.36 -10.81
N GLU A 226 -51.61 -5.82 -10.56
CA GLU A 226 -51.85 -4.37 -10.51
C GLU A 226 -51.43 -3.74 -9.16
N GLY A 227 -51.03 -4.56 -8.18
CA GLY A 227 -50.62 -4.10 -6.86
C GLY A 227 -51.77 -3.63 -5.96
N ARG A 228 -53.02 -4.02 -6.27
CA ARG A 228 -54.21 -3.73 -5.45
C ARG A 228 -54.21 -4.57 -4.17
N SER A 229 -53.90 -5.87 -4.27
CA SER A 229 -53.87 -6.78 -3.12
C SER A 229 -52.66 -6.55 -2.22
N TYR A 230 -51.47 -6.37 -2.83
CA TYR A 230 -50.24 -6.09 -2.09
C TYR A 230 -49.42 -5.03 -2.80
N ARG A 231 -49.35 -3.84 -2.19
CA ARG A 231 -48.69 -2.68 -2.78
C ARG A 231 -47.19 -2.70 -2.49
N LEU A 232 -46.40 -2.84 -3.55
CA LEU A 232 -44.96 -2.58 -3.58
C LEU A 232 -44.69 -1.25 -4.30
N GLN A 233 -43.49 -0.67 -4.12
CA GLN A 233 -43.08 0.50 -4.91
C GLN A 233 -42.83 0.14 -6.37
N PHE A 234 -42.38 -1.09 -6.62
CA PHE A 234 -42.22 -1.66 -7.95
C PHE A 234 -43.45 -2.48 -8.34
N PRO A 235 -43.82 -2.50 -9.63
CA PRO A 235 -44.93 -3.30 -10.11
C PRO A 235 -44.63 -4.80 -9.98
N TRP A 236 -45.68 -5.58 -9.77
CA TRP A 236 -45.61 -7.04 -9.81
C TRP A 236 -45.46 -7.53 -11.25
N ILE A 237 -44.65 -8.57 -11.44
CA ILE A 237 -44.40 -9.15 -12.76
C ILE A 237 -44.79 -10.63 -12.73
N GLY A 238 -45.71 -10.98 -13.63
CA GLY A 238 -46.13 -12.35 -13.88
C GLY A 238 -45.16 -13.04 -14.83
N VAL A 239 -44.77 -14.27 -14.49
CA VAL A 239 -43.89 -15.12 -15.29
C VAL A 239 -44.51 -16.50 -15.44
N VAL A 240 -44.62 -16.97 -16.68
CA VAL A 240 -45.07 -18.33 -17.01
C VAL A 240 -43.86 -19.13 -17.45
N ASN A 241 -43.52 -20.14 -16.65
CA ASN A 241 -42.34 -20.98 -16.89
C ASN A 241 -42.74 -22.31 -17.55
N ARG A 242 -41.75 -23.05 -18.07
CA ARG A 242 -41.96 -24.42 -18.56
C ARG A 242 -42.50 -25.32 -17.44
N SER A 243 -43.49 -26.15 -17.80
CA SER A 243 -44.01 -27.20 -16.92
C SER A 243 -42.99 -28.34 -16.76
N GLN A 244 -43.19 -29.22 -15.76
CA GLN A 244 -42.34 -30.40 -15.60
C GLN A 244 -42.38 -31.32 -16.84
N GLN A 245 -43.52 -31.37 -17.54
CA GLN A 245 -43.64 -32.13 -18.79
C GLN A 245 -42.81 -31.50 -19.91
N ASP A 246 -42.81 -30.18 -20.01
CA ASP A 246 -42.01 -29.45 -21.01
C ASP A 246 -40.52 -29.62 -20.77
N ILE A 247 -40.10 -29.64 -19.50
CA ILE A 247 -38.72 -29.91 -19.10
C ILE A 247 -38.33 -31.34 -19.50
N ASN A 248 -39.17 -32.33 -19.20
CA ASN A 248 -38.91 -33.73 -19.56
C ASN A 248 -38.86 -33.93 -21.08
N LYS A 249 -39.62 -33.14 -21.85
CA LYS A 249 -39.61 -33.12 -23.31
C LYS A 249 -38.48 -32.27 -23.91
N ASN A 250 -37.65 -31.65 -23.08
CA ASN A 250 -36.58 -30.73 -23.49
C ASN A 250 -37.08 -29.63 -24.46
N VAL A 251 -38.25 -29.04 -24.17
CA VAL A 251 -38.76 -27.94 -24.98
C VAL A 251 -37.80 -26.76 -24.90
N ASP A 252 -37.46 -26.20 -26.07
CA ASP A 252 -36.54 -25.08 -26.17
C ASP A 252 -37.03 -23.85 -25.39
N MET A 253 -36.08 -23.10 -24.84
CA MET A 253 -36.38 -21.94 -24.00
C MET A 253 -36.96 -20.79 -24.81
N ILE A 254 -36.57 -20.63 -26.08
CA ILE A 254 -37.12 -19.61 -26.97
C ILE A 254 -38.61 -19.91 -27.21
N ALA A 255 -38.95 -21.16 -27.48
CA ALA A 255 -40.34 -21.59 -27.63
C ALA A 255 -41.15 -21.38 -26.33
N ALA A 256 -40.53 -21.52 -25.16
CA ALA A 256 -41.20 -21.21 -23.89
C ALA A 256 -41.49 -19.71 -23.72
N ARG A 257 -40.56 -18.83 -24.10
CA ARG A 257 -40.77 -17.36 -24.06
C ARG A 257 -41.85 -16.91 -25.04
N ILE A 258 -41.93 -17.52 -26.23
CA ILE A 258 -43.00 -17.23 -27.19
C ILE A 258 -44.35 -17.64 -26.61
N ARG A 259 -44.46 -18.84 -26.03
CA ARG A 259 -45.68 -19.30 -25.34
C ARG A 259 -46.07 -18.41 -24.16
N GLU A 260 -45.10 -17.91 -23.41
CA GLU A 260 -45.33 -16.94 -22.33
C GLU A 260 -45.96 -15.65 -22.87
N CYS A 261 -45.41 -15.11 -23.96
CA CYS A 261 -45.95 -13.92 -24.62
C CYS A 261 -47.38 -14.16 -25.15
N GLU A 262 -47.60 -15.30 -25.80
CA GLU A 262 -48.92 -15.71 -26.29
C GLU A 262 -49.94 -15.90 -25.16
N TYR A 263 -49.53 -16.44 -24.01
CA TYR A 263 -50.39 -16.62 -22.84
C TYR A 263 -50.94 -15.27 -22.35
N PHE A 264 -50.07 -14.28 -22.15
CA PHE A 264 -50.50 -12.95 -21.70
C PHE A 264 -51.25 -12.15 -22.78
N ALA A 265 -50.99 -12.42 -24.07
CA ALA A 265 -51.66 -11.72 -25.17
C ALA A 265 -53.04 -12.30 -25.51
N SER A 266 -53.24 -13.62 -25.31
CA SER A 266 -54.46 -14.34 -25.68
C SER A 266 -55.57 -14.25 -24.63
N LEU A 267 -55.21 -14.21 -23.34
CA LEU A 267 -56.17 -14.16 -22.24
C LEU A 267 -56.76 -12.75 -22.05
N PRO A 268 -58.10 -12.57 -22.12
CA PRO A 268 -58.75 -11.26 -21.97
C PRO A 268 -58.39 -10.53 -20.67
N GLU A 269 -58.21 -11.27 -19.58
CA GLU A 269 -57.96 -10.77 -18.23
C GLU A 269 -56.56 -10.15 -18.08
N TYR A 270 -55.57 -10.63 -18.85
CA TYR A 270 -54.18 -10.17 -18.77
C TYR A 270 -53.73 -9.34 -19.97
N LYS A 271 -54.57 -9.21 -21.01
CA LYS A 271 -54.23 -8.57 -22.27
C LYS A 271 -53.75 -7.12 -22.11
N HIS A 272 -54.33 -6.35 -21.19
CA HIS A 272 -53.89 -4.97 -20.91
C HIS A 272 -52.54 -4.92 -20.19
N LEU A 273 -52.18 -5.98 -19.47
CA LEU A 273 -50.92 -6.11 -18.74
C LEU A 273 -49.79 -6.74 -19.57
N ALA A 274 -50.11 -7.37 -20.71
CA ALA A 274 -49.16 -8.17 -21.50
C ALA A 274 -47.81 -7.47 -21.77
N HIS A 275 -47.81 -6.15 -22.03
CA HIS A 275 -46.59 -5.38 -22.28
C HIS A 275 -45.65 -5.21 -21.06
N ARG A 276 -46.14 -5.50 -19.84
CA ARG A 276 -45.41 -5.42 -18.56
C ARG A 276 -45.14 -6.78 -17.93
N MET A 277 -45.53 -7.87 -18.59
CA MET A 277 -45.39 -9.22 -18.09
C MET A 277 -44.29 -9.99 -18.82
N GLY A 278 -43.88 -11.10 -18.22
CA GLY A 278 -42.96 -12.06 -18.83
C GLY A 278 -41.51 -11.94 -18.38
N SER A 279 -40.77 -13.01 -18.60
CA SER A 279 -39.36 -13.16 -18.21
C SER A 279 -38.42 -12.15 -18.89
N GLU A 280 -38.69 -11.80 -20.15
CA GLU A 280 -37.89 -10.81 -20.89
C GLU A 280 -38.10 -9.38 -20.34
N HIS A 281 -39.34 -9.03 -20.02
CA HIS A 281 -39.66 -7.72 -19.41
C HIS A 281 -39.02 -7.61 -18.02
N LEU A 282 -39.09 -8.68 -17.22
CA LEU A 282 -38.42 -8.75 -15.92
C LEU A 282 -36.91 -8.49 -16.04
N ALA A 283 -36.23 -9.18 -16.96
CA ALA A 283 -34.79 -9.00 -17.16
C ALA A 283 -34.43 -7.55 -17.53
N LYS A 284 -35.18 -6.94 -18.46
CA LYS A 284 -34.99 -5.54 -18.87
C LYS A 284 -35.25 -4.56 -17.73
N MET A 285 -36.31 -4.78 -16.94
CA MET A 285 -36.64 -3.93 -15.79
C MET A 285 -35.56 -4.00 -14.71
N LEU A 286 -35.12 -5.21 -14.34
CA LEU A 286 -34.06 -5.43 -13.36
C LEU A 286 -32.74 -4.78 -13.82
N SER A 287 -32.37 -4.95 -15.09
CA SER A 287 -31.18 -4.30 -15.67
C SER A 287 -31.24 -2.79 -15.56
N LYS A 288 -32.36 -2.17 -15.96
CA LYS A 288 -32.52 -0.70 -15.91
C LYS A 288 -32.50 -0.17 -14.48
N HIS A 289 -33.17 -0.85 -13.55
CA HIS A 289 -33.18 -0.42 -12.15
C HIS A 289 -31.80 -0.59 -11.50
N TRP A 290 -31.17 -1.75 -11.70
CA TRP A 290 -29.81 -2.01 -11.22
C TRP A 290 -28.82 -0.97 -11.75
N GLU A 291 -28.90 -0.62 -13.05
CA GLU A 291 -28.12 0.46 -13.67
C GLU A 291 -28.31 1.84 -12.98
N SER A 292 -29.54 2.18 -12.60
CA SER A 292 -29.83 3.43 -11.90
C SER A 292 -29.24 3.43 -10.49
N VAL A 293 -29.39 2.33 -9.76
CA VAL A 293 -28.85 2.16 -8.40
C VAL A 293 -27.33 2.21 -8.39
N ILE A 294 -26.68 1.63 -9.40
CA ILE A 294 -25.22 1.62 -9.44
C ILE A 294 -24.64 2.97 -9.85
N LYS A 295 -25.29 3.69 -10.79
CA LYS A 295 -24.88 5.04 -11.19
C LYS A 295 -24.94 6.02 -10.02
N SER A 296 -25.98 5.96 -9.19
CA SER A 296 -26.09 6.82 -8.01
C SER A 296 -25.04 6.50 -6.94
N ARG A 297 -24.47 5.29 -6.96
CA ARG A 297 -23.48 4.82 -5.97
C ARG A 297 -22.03 4.92 -6.40
N ILE A 298 -21.74 5.05 -7.70
CA ILE A 298 -20.36 5.22 -8.21
C ILE A 298 -19.58 6.30 -7.44
N PRO A 299 -20.14 7.50 -7.15
CA PRO A 299 -19.40 8.52 -6.39
C PRO A 299 -18.98 8.05 -4.99
N GLY A 300 -19.85 7.29 -4.31
CA GLY A 300 -19.54 6.72 -3.00
C GLY A 300 -18.46 5.64 -3.07
N ILE A 301 -18.51 4.77 -4.08
CA ILE A 301 -17.46 3.77 -4.33
C ILE A 301 -16.13 4.45 -4.64
N GLN A 302 -16.14 5.49 -5.49
CA GLN A 302 -14.94 6.26 -5.82
C GLN A 302 -14.31 6.86 -4.56
N SER A 303 -15.11 7.49 -3.69
CA SER A 303 -14.62 8.05 -2.43
C SER A 303 -14.00 6.99 -1.51
N LEU A 304 -14.62 5.80 -1.40
CA LEU A 304 -14.09 4.69 -0.63
C LEU A 304 -12.75 4.18 -1.20
N ILE A 305 -12.65 4.04 -2.52
CA ILE A 305 -11.40 3.63 -3.18
C ILE A 305 -10.32 4.67 -2.96
N THR A 306 -10.60 5.96 -3.18
CA THR A 306 -9.62 7.04 -2.96
C THR A 306 -9.13 7.06 -1.52
N LYS A 307 -10.03 6.90 -0.54
CA LYS A 307 -9.66 6.84 0.88
C LYS A 307 -8.78 5.63 1.18
N ALA A 308 -9.18 4.44 0.72
CA ALA A 308 -8.42 3.20 0.92
C ALA A 308 -7.05 3.26 0.23
N THR A 309 -6.97 3.82 -0.99
CA THR A 309 -5.70 4.04 -1.69
C THR A 309 -4.79 4.97 -0.90
N ALA A 310 -5.31 6.08 -0.35
CA ALA A 310 -4.50 7.00 0.44
C ALA A 310 -3.98 6.35 1.74
N GLU A 311 -4.80 5.54 2.42
CA GLU A 311 -4.38 4.77 3.60
C GLU A 311 -3.28 3.74 3.25
N LEU A 312 -3.47 2.99 2.16
CA LEU A 312 -2.49 2.02 1.65
C LEU A 312 -1.19 2.70 1.19
N GLU A 313 -1.28 3.86 0.52
CA GLU A 313 -0.13 4.66 0.10
C GLU A 313 0.65 5.19 1.31
N SER A 314 -0.05 5.66 2.35
CA SER A 314 0.59 6.09 3.60
C SER A 314 1.32 4.94 4.30
N GLU A 315 0.69 3.76 4.40
CA GLU A 315 1.32 2.57 4.95
C GLU A 315 2.52 2.12 4.11
N PHE A 316 2.38 2.16 2.78
CA PHE A 316 3.45 1.81 1.85
C PHE A 316 4.63 2.78 1.93
N CYS A 317 4.38 4.09 2.06
CA CYS A 317 5.40 5.11 2.29
C CYS A 317 6.13 4.88 3.62
N ARG A 318 5.41 4.52 4.69
CA ARG A 318 6.02 4.21 5.99
C ARG A 318 6.93 2.98 5.92
N LEU A 319 6.56 1.97 5.14
CA LEU A 319 7.36 0.78 4.93
C LEU A 319 8.53 1.02 3.96
N GLY A 320 8.54 2.09 3.17
CA GLY A 320 9.60 2.40 2.19
C GLY A 320 9.40 1.73 0.82
N LYS A 321 10.15 2.20 -0.18
CA LYS A 321 10.04 1.72 -1.57
C LYS A 321 10.57 0.29 -1.71
N PRO A 322 10.01 -0.53 -2.62
CA PRO A 322 10.54 -1.85 -2.90
C PRO A 322 11.95 -1.73 -3.49
N ILE A 323 12.88 -2.46 -2.88
CA ILE A 323 14.25 -2.59 -3.36
C ILE A 323 14.21 -3.50 -4.59
N ALA A 324 14.82 -3.07 -5.68
CA ALA A 324 14.90 -3.92 -6.87
C ALA A 324 15.72 -5.20 -6.56
N SER A 325 15.36 -6.31 -7.19
CA SER A 325 16.02 -7.60 -6.94
C SER A 325 17.42 -7.69 -7.54
N ASP A 326 17.69 -6.89 -8.56
CA ASP A 326 18.95 -6.84 -9.29
C ASP A 326 20.06 -6.11 -8.50
N ALA A 327 21.31 -6.43 -8.83
CA ALA A 327 22.48 -5.86 -8.18
C ALA A 327 22.57 -4.34 -8.36
N GLY A 328 22.15 -3.84 -9.53
CA GLY A 328 22.20 -2.42 -9.89
C GLY A 328 21.22 -1.61 -9.05
N GLY A 329 19.98 -2.05 -8.92
CA GLY A 329 18.99 -1.37 -8.10
C GLY A 329 19.31 -1.42 -6.61
N LYS A 330 19.86 -2.53 -6.09
CA LYS A 330 20.36 -2.59 -4.70
C LYS A 330 21.50 -1.60 -4.45
N LEU A 331 22.45 -1.51 -5.37
CA LEU A 331 23.55 -0.54 -5.29
C LEU A 331 23.01 0.90 -5.34
N TYR A 332 22.06 1.18 -6.24
CA TYR A 332 21.43 2.49 -6.35
C TYR A 332 20.76 2.90 -5.04
N THR A 333 19.97 2.02 -4.42
CA THR A 333 19.31 2.28 -3.13
C THR A 333 20.34 2.56 -2.02
N ILE A 334 21.40 1.75 -1.92
CA ILE A 334 22.46 1.99 -0.93
C ILE A 334 23.12 3.36 -1.15
N MET A 335 23.42 3.71 -2.41
CA MET A 335 24.04 5.00 -2.75
C MET A 335 23.11 6.18 -2.44
N GLU A 336 21.80 6.05 -2.68
CA GLU A 336 20.80 7.06 -2.37
C GLU A 336 20.73 7.32 -0.85
N ILE A 337 20.69 6.26 -0.04
CA ILE A 337 20.73 6.35 1.43
C ILE A 337 22.02 7.03 1.90
N CYS A 338 23.16 6.65 1.35
CA CYS A 338 24.45 7.26 1.69
C CYS A 338 24.51 8.75 1.33
N ARG A 339 23.89 9.17 0.22
CA ARG A 339 23.80 10.58 -0.17
C ARG A 339 22.92 11.39 0.78
N MET A 340 21.83 10.82 1.28
CA MET A 340 20.99 11.46 2.29
C MET A 340 21.77 11.67 3.60
N PHE A 341 22.47 10.63 4.06
CA PHE A 341 23.39 10.74 5.20
C PHE A 341 24.45 11.84 4.98
N ASP A 342 25.11 11.86 3.83
CA ASP A 342 26.15 12.84 3.50
C ASP A 342 25.59 14.28 3.46
N SER A 343 24.38 14.47 2.94
CA SER A 343 23.69 15.77 2.98
C SER A 343 23.42 16.23 4.41
N ILE A 344 22.87 15.36 5.26
CA ILE A 344 22.59 15.67 6.67
C ILE A 344 23.90 15.96 7.42
N TYR A 345 24.95 15.18 7.17
CA TYR A 345 26.26 15.42 7.77
C TYR A 345 26.84 16.79 7.37
N LYS A 346 26.73 17.17 6.10
CA LYS A 346 27.17 18.49 5.61
C LYS A 346 26.40 19.62 6.26
N GLU A 347 25.08 19.47 6.42
CA GLU A 347 24.24 20.45 7.12
C GLU A 347 24.64 20.59 8.60
N HIS A 348 24.95 19.48 9.28
CA HIS A 348 25.45 19.49 10.65
C HIS A 348 26.83 20.14 10.78
N LEU A 349 27.67 20.03 9.76
CA LEU A 349 29.00 20.62 9.73
C LEU A 349 28.94 22.14 9.49
N ASP A 350 28.09 22.58 8.55
CA ASP A 350 27.93 23.99 8.16
C ASP A 350 26.99 24.78 9.08
N GLY A 351 26.09 24.10 9.79
CA GLY A 351 25.02 24.71 10.59
C GLY A 351 25.52 25.53 11.78
N ALA A 352 24.90 26.69 12.00
CA ALA A 352 25.24 27.68 13.02
C ALA A 352 25.08 27.22 14.49
N ARG A 353 24.67 25.96 14.75
CA ARG A 353 24.45 25.44 16.12
C ARG A 353 24.94 24.00 16.37
N SER A 354 25.50 23.27 15.40
CA SER A 354 25.64 21.80 15.52
C SER A 354 27.05 21.23 15.41
N GLY A 355 28.00 21.88 14.72
CA GLY A 355 29.36 21.36 14.54
C GLY A 355 30.44 22.43 14.25
N GLY A 356 30.21 23.27 13.24
CA GLY A 356 31.16 24.30 12.83
C GLY A 356 31.53 25.31 13.91
N GLU A 357 30.55 25.75 14.72
CA GLU A 357 30.78 26.64 15.86
C GLU A 357 31.63 26.00 16.96
N LYS A 358 31.42 24.71 17.26
CA LYS A 358 32.25 23.97 18.23
C LYS A 358 33.69 23.88 17.76
N ILE A 359 33.91 23.62 16.47
CA ILE A 359 35.24 23.59 15.86
C ILE A 359 35.88 24.99 15.92
N TYR A 360 35.12 26.03 15.61
CA TYR A 360 35.58 27.42 15.73
C TYR A 360 36.00 27.76 17.16
N TYR A 361 35.21 27.36 18.16
CA TYR A 361 35.51 27.57 19.59
C TYR A 361 36.84 26.91 20.02
N VAL A 362 37.15 25.71 19.50
CA VAL A 362 38.44 25.05 19.77
C VAL A 362 39.62 25.91 19.29
N PHE A 363 39.50 26.54 18.12
CA PHE A 363 40.57 27.34 17.55
C PHE A 363 40.66 28.77 18.09
N ASP A 364 39.53 29.41 18.41
CA ASP A 364 39.49 30.82 18.82
C ASP A 364 39.67 31.00 20.34
N ASN A 365 39.22 30.03 21.15
CA ASN A 365 39.30 30.11 22.62
C ASN A 365 40.32 29.17 23.23
N GLN A 366 40.29 27.87 22.91
CA GLN A 366 41.16 26.89 23.59
C GLN A 366 42.62 27.03 23.15
N PHE A 367 42.87 27.16 21.85
CA PHE A 367 44.22 27.21 21.31
C PHE A 367 45.02 28.46 21.74
N PRO A 368 44.47 29.70 21.69
CA PRO A 368 45.22 30.87 22.11
C PRO A 368 45.47 30.90 23.62
N VAL A 369 44.55 30.37 24.42
CA VAL A 369 44.73 30.22 25.88
C VAL A 369 45.86 29.25 26.19
N ALA A 370 45.89 28.11 25.49
CA ALA A 370 46.91 27.10 25.69
C ALA A 370 48.29 27.61 25.20
N LEU A 371 48.36 28.40 24.12
CA LEU A 371 49.59 29.10 23.69
C LEU A 371 50.06 30.16 24.70
N LYS A 372 49.13 30.94 25.28
CA LYS A 372 49.47 31.95 26.30
C LYS A 372 50.03 31.33 27.57
N ARG A 373 49.55 30.16 27.99
CA ARG A 373 50.09 29.43 29.16
C ARG A 373 51.56 29.06 28.99
N LEU A 374 52.00 28.75 27.77
CA LEU A 374 53.41 28.45 27.48
C LEU A 374 54.34 29.67 27.61
N GLN A 375 53.83 30.88 27.46
CA GLN A 375 54.62 32.11 27.54
C GLN A 375 54.97 32.52 28.98
N PHE A 376 54.34 31.93 30.01
CA PHE A 376 54.49 32.37 31.40
C PHE A 376 55.65 31.74 32.18
N GLU A 377 56.28 30.67 31.69
CA GLU A 377 57.47 30.10 32.32
C GLU A 377 58.73 30.86 31.84
N LYS A 378 59.17 31.83 32.63
CA LYS A 378 60.25 32.81 32.35
C LYS A 378 61.62 32.24 31.93
N ASN A 379 61.82 30.93 31.82
CA ASN A 379 63.12 30.30 31.54
C ASN A 379 63.08 29.19 30.45
N ILE A 380 62.08 29.18 29.57
CA ILE A 380 61.97 28.14 28.53
C ILE A 380 62.82 28.50 27.29
N LEU A 381 63.85 27.70 27.02
CA LEU A 381 64.61 27.68 25.76
C LEU A 381 63.71 27.23 24.58
N GLN A 382 63.95 27.75 23.38
CA GLN A 382 63.19 27.44 22.14
C GLN A 382 62.87 25.94 21.93
N TRP A 383 63.78 25.04 22.29
CA TRP A 383 63.60 23.58 22.15
C TRP A 383 62.51 22.99 23.06
N LYS A 384 62.29 23.55 24.26
CA LYS A 384 61.21 23.11 25.17
C LYS A 384 59.85 23.56 24.66
N THR A 385 59.76 24.75 24.06
CA THR A 385 58.54 25.24 23.39
C THR A 385 58.17 24.35 22.22
N TYR A 386 59.14 23.93 21.41
CA TYR A 386 58.95 22.93 20.36
C TYR A 386 58.44 21.60 20.91
N LEU A 387 59.05 21.07 21.97
CA LEU A 387 58.69 19.79 22.57
C LEU A 387 57.24 19.81 23.11
N ILE A 388 56.80 20.91 23.72
CA ILE A 388 55.46 21.02 24.29
C ILE A 388 54.40 21.19 23.18
N ILE A 389 54.70 21.97 22.14
CA ILE A 389 53.75 22.17 21.04
C ILE A 389 53.60 20.90 20.20
N SER A 390 54.71 20.23 19.88
CA SER A 390 54.70 18.99 19.10
C SER A 390 54.10 17.80 19.85
N ASN A 391 54.40 17.64 21.14
CA ASN A 391 53.99 16.44 21.88
C ASN A 391 52.71 16.57 22.70
N LEU A 392 52.25 17.79 23.02
CA LEU A 392 51.09 17.99 23.90
C LEU A 392 49.96 18.76 23.22
N MET A 393 50.23 19.94 22.66
CA MET A 393 49.16 20.82 22.15
C MET A 393 48.56 20.37 20.82
N CYS A 394 49.41 20.09 19.82
CA CYS A 394 48.93 19.66 18.50
C CYS A 394 48.10 18.36 18.59
N PRO A 395 48.54 17.32 19.32
CA PRO A 395 47.74 16.11 19.51
C PRO A 395 46.38 16.35 20.19
N GLU A 396 46.31 17.21 21.20
CA GLU A 396 45.07 17.53 21.93
C GLU A 396 44.05 18.23 21.02
N MET A 397 44.50 19.19 20.22
CA MET A 397 43.62 19.90 19.27
C MET A 397 43.11 18.99 18.15
N LEU A 398 44.01 18.18 17.58
CA LEU A 398 43.65 17.18 16.58
C LEU A 398 42.62 16.20 17.13
N GLN A 399 42.77 15.80 18.39
CA GLN A 399 41.82 14.91 19.07
C GLN A 399 40.45 15.57 19.31
N ASN A 400 40.42 16.84 19.71
CA ASN A 400 39.18 17.57 19.96
C ASN A 400 38.36 17.76 18.68
N VAL A 401 39.01 18.17 17.58
CA VAL A 401 38.34 18.31 16.27
C VAL A 401 37.84 16.96 15.78
N HIS A 402 38.66 15.92 15.88
CA HIS A 402 38.27 14.56 15.51
C HIS A 402 37.09 14.02 16.32
N ALA A 403 37.05 14.28 17.63
CA ALA A 403 35.94 13.89 18.50
C ALA A 403 34.63 14.59 18.08
N ILE A 404 34.69 15.88 17.73
CA ILE A 404 33.53 16.61 17.21
C ILE A 404 33.05 16.00 15.89
N LEU A 405 33.95 15.72 14.94
CA LEU A 405 33.59 15.09 13.66
C LEU A 405 32.95 13.70 13.86
N LYS A 406 33.47 12.90 14.79
CA LYS A 406 32.85 11.61 15.18
C LYS A 406 31.46 11.80 15.79
N GLU A 407 31.27 12.81 16.63
CA GLU A 407 29.96 13.12 17.22
C GLU A 407 28.94 13.48 16.12
N LEU A 408 29.36 14.26 15.13
CA LEU A 408 28.52 14.65 13.99
C LEU A 408 28.09 13.45 13.14
N VAL A 409 29.00 12.50 12.88
CA VAL A 409 28.67 11.25 12.18
C VAL A 409 27.58 10.47 12.94
N HIS A 410 27.72 10.31 14.26
CA HIS A 410 26.70 9.62 15.06
C HIS A 410 25.33 10.31 15.01
N ARG A 411 25.31 11.65 15.08
CA ARG A 411 24.05 12.41 14.97
C ARG A 411 23.41 12.25 13.59
N ALA A 412 24.20 12.38 12.53
CA ALA A 412 23.73 12.21 11.15
C ALA A 412 23.14 10.80 10.90
N VAL A 413 23.81 9.74 11.39
CA VAL A 413 23.28 8.36 11.32
C VAL A 413 21.96 8.22 12.07
N LYS A 414 21.83 8.82 13.26
CA LYS A 414 20.60 8.77 14.06
C LYS A 414 19.43 9.53 13.42
N GLU A 415 19.72 10.56 12.65
CA GLU A 415 18.71 11.40 11.98
C GLU A 415 18.24 10.80 10.66
N THR A 416 19.10 10.07 9.94
CA THR A 416 18.72 9.39 8.70
C THR A 416 17.72 8.27 8.99
N HIS A 417 16.48 8.42 8.54
CA HIS A 417 15.39 7.45 8.79
C HIS A 417 15.66 6.10 8.11
N GLU A 418 16.21 6.13 6.90
CA GLU A 418 16.49 4.96 6.08
C GLU A 418 17.60 4.08 6.67
N LEU A 419 18.58 4.68 7.37
CA LEU A 419 19.58 3.91 8.11
C LEU A 419 19.01 3.19 9.34
N LYS A 420 17.84 3.61 9.85
CA LYS A 420 17.10 2.87 10.89
C LYS A 420 16.41 1.64 10.31
N GLN A 421 15.94 1.73 9.06
CA GLN A 421 15.32 0.62 8.34
C GLN A 421 16.35 -0.47 8.01
N PHE A 422 17.61 -0.10 7.76
CA PHE A 422 18.70 -1.03 7.47
C PHE A 422 19.85 -0.92 8.51
N PRO A 423 19.72 -1.54 9.69
CA PRO A 423 20.72 -1.43 10.76
C PRO A 423 22.13 -1.86 10.33
N THR A 424 22.23 -2.93 9.53
CA THR A 424 23.51 -3.44 9.02
C THR A 424 24.22 -2.42 8.13
N LEU A 425 23.48 -1.73 7.26
CA LEU A 425 24.01 -0.63 6.46
C LEU A 425 24.44 0.55 7.34
N GLY A 426 23.65 0.90 8.36
CA GLY A 426 23.99 1.96 9.32
C GLY A 426 25.33 1.71 10.04
N VAL A 427 25.57 0.49 10.49
CA VAL A 427 26.85 0.10 11.13
C VAL A 427 28.01 0.20 10.15
N GLU A 428 27.83 -0.26 8.92
CA GLU A 428 28.90 -0.25 7.91
C GLU A 428 29.25 1.18 7.46
N VAL A 429 28.24 2.02 7.22
CA VAL A 429 28.41 3.45 6.88
C VAL A 429 29.13 4.19 8.02
N SER A 430 28.72 3.95 9.27
CA SER A 430 29.37 4.55 10.44
C SER A 430 30.82 4.09 10.59
N SER A 431 31.10 2.80 10.39
CA SER A 431 32.45 2.23 10.41
C SER A 431 33.34 2.82 9.32
N ALA A 432 32.82 2.95 8.10
CA ALA A 432 33.54 3.55 6.99
C ALA A 432 33.86 5.03 7.23
N ALA A 433 32.88 5.81 7.72
CA ALA A 433 33.08 7.21 8.08
C ALA A 433 34.13 7.37 9.19
N PHE A 434 34.12 6.52 10.23
CA PHE A 434 35.15 6.59 11.28
C PHE A 434 36.54 6.21 10.77
N LYS A 435 36.67 5.21 9.89
CA LYS A 435 37.94 4.88 9.25
C LYS A 435 38.48 6.04 8.41
N ALA A 436 37.61 6.73 7.67
CA ALA A 436 37.99 7.90 6.89
C ALA A 436 38.49 9.05 7.79
N LEU A 437 37.76 9.34 8.88
CA LEU A 437 38.16 10.38 9.84
C LEU A 437 39.52 10.06 10.51
N GLU A 438 39.81 8.80 10.85
CA GLU A 438 41.13 8.44 11.39
C GLU A 438 42.26 8.68 10.38
N ARG A 439 42.05 8.35 9.10
CA ARG A 439 43.04 8.64 8.04
C ARG A 439 43.30 10.14 7.92
N MET A 440 42.24 10.95 7.89
CA MET A 440 42.32 12.42 7.83
C MET A 440 43.04 13.00 9.07
N ARG A 441 42.82 12.42 10.25
CA ARG A 441 43.52 12.81 11.49
C ARG A 441 45.02 12.53 11.42
N GLU A 442 45.43 11.35 10.97
CA GLU A 442 46.85 11.00 10.83
C GLU A 442 47.56 11.89 9.79
N GLU A 443 46.90 12.18 8.67
CA GLU A 443 47.43 13.12 7.67
C GLU A 443 47.56 14.54 8.25
N SER A 444 46.52 15.00 8.95
CA SER A 444 46.53 16.29 9.64
C SER A 444 47.64 16.40 10.68
N LYS A 445 47.93 15.31 11.42
CA LYS A 445 49.06 15.22 12.36
C LYS A 445 50.39 15.37 11.63
N LYS A 446 50.59 14.65 10.54
CA LYS A 446 51.81 14.70 9.72
C LYS A 446 52.06 16.11 9.16
N ASN A 447 51.04 16.73 8.60
CA ASN A 447 51.10 18.08 8.03
C ASN A 447 51.34 19.15 9.10
N THR A 448 50.69 19.03 10.26
CA THR A 448 50.91 19.97 11.38
C THR A 448 52.32 19.85 11.94
N MET A 449 52.84 18.63 12.10
CA MET A 449 54.22 18.41 12.53
C MET A 449 55.23 19.01 11.56
N MET A 450 55.01 18.83 10.25
CA MET A 450 55.86 19.43 9.22
C MET A 450 55.88 20.97 9.29
N LEU A 451 54.74 21.61 9.57
CA LEU A 451 54.68 23.06 9.78
C LEU A 451 55.49 23.53 11.00
N VAL A 452 55.49 22.75 12.07
CA VAL A 452 56.29 23.07 13.27
C VAL A 452 57.78 22.86 12.97
N ASP A 453 58.14 21.77 12.28
CA ASP A 453 59.52 21.44 11.91
C ASP A 453 60.13 22.48 10.95
N MET A 454 59.33 22.99 10.00
CA MET A 454 59.74 24.07 9.09
C MET A 454 60.18 25.33 9.84
N GLU A 455 59.40 25.75 10.85
CA GLU A 455 59.72 26.94 11.66
C GLU A 455 60.93 26.71 12.59
N CYS A 456 61.23 25.46 12.95
CA CYS A 456 62.41 25.13 13.74
C CYS A 456 63.69 25.01 12.89
N SER A 457 63.54 24.68 11.61
CA SER A 457 64.66 24.46 10.69
C SER A 457 65.23 25.75 10.11
N TYR A 458 64.44 26.83 10.07
CA TYR A 458 64.84 28.09 9.45
C TYR A 458 64.42 29.32 10.26
N LEU A 459 65.40 30.11 10.70
CA LEU A 459 65.15 31.38 11.36
C LEU A 459 64.86 32.48 10.32
N THR A 460 63.66 33.06 10.39
CA THR A 460 63.18 34.04 9.40
C THR A 460 64.01 35.33 9.41
N VAL A 461 64.68 35.63 8.29
CA VAL A 461 65.54 36.83 8.13
C VAL A 461 64.77 38.14 8.32
N ASP A 462 63.48 38.18 7.97
CA ASP A 462 62.65 39.38 8.11
C ASP A 462 62.40 39.80 9.56
N PHE A 463 62.52 38.88 10.52
CA PHE A 463 62.53 39.24 11.93
C PHE A 463 63.78 40.05 12.29
N PHE A 464 64.95 39.58 11.84
CA PHE A 464 66.23 40.21 12.15
C PHE A 464 66.41 41.56 11.45
N ARG A 465 65.77 41.78 10.29
CA ARG A 465 65.73 43.09 9.62
C ARG A 465 64.96 44.15 10.40
N LYS A 466 64.03 43.75 11.28
CA LYS A 466 63.18 44.65 12.07
C LYS A 466 63.71 44.89 13.48
N LEU A 467 64.78 44.22 13.88
CA LEU A 467 65.45 44.50 15.15
C LEU A 467 66.10 45.90 15.07
N PRO A 468 65.98 46.74 16.11
CA PRO A 468 66.68 48.02 16.16
C PRO A 468 68.18 47.81 15.94
N GLN A 469 68.75 48.41 14.89
CA GLN A 469 70.20 48.53 14.75
C GLN A 469 70.66 49.69 15.63
N ASP A 470 70.97 49.42 16.90
CA ASP A 470 71.67 50.41 17.71
C ASP A 470 73.13 50.49 17.23
N VAL A 471 73.47 51.61 16.60
CA VAL A 471 74.87 52.03 16.39
C VAL A 471 75.49 52.15 17.77
N GLU A 472 76.48 51.31 18.08
CA GLU A 472 77.28 51.44 19.30
C GLU A 472 77.88 52.86 19.34
N LYS A 473 77.33 53.74 20.18
CA LYS A 473 78.07 54.94 20.60
C LYS A 473 79.22 54.44 21.47
N GLY A 474 80.43 54.64 20.96
CA GLY A 474 81.68 54.05 21.45
C GLY A 474 81.87 54.10 22.96
N GLY A 475 82.19 52.94 23.52
CA GLY A 475 82.71 52.79 24.88
C GLY A 475 84.24 52.96 24.91
N SER A 476 84.74 53.63 25.95
CA SER A 476 86.17 53.83 26.22
C SER A 476 86.93 52.49 26.35
N PRO A 477 88.18 52.38 25.85
CA PRO A 477 88.88 51.10 25.65
C PRO A 477 89.54 50.53 26.92
N THR A 478 88.87 50.57 28.08
CA THR A 478 89.44 50.08 29.35
C THR A 478 88.63 49.01 30.09
N HIS A 479 87.54 48.46 29.51
CA HIS A 479 86.78 47.37 30.12
C HIS A 479 87.23 45.97 29.64
N SER A 480 87.39 45.04 30.60
CA SER A 480 87.75 43.63 30.41
C SER A 480 86.79 42.92 29.44
N ILE A 481 87.30 41.94 28.68
CA ILE A 481 86.51 41.11 27.74
C ILE A 481 85.33 40.40 28.45
N PHE A 482 85.44 40.14 29.75
CA PHE A 482 84.35 39.56 30.55
C PHE A 482 83.23 40.56 30.90
N ASP A 483 83.51 41.87 31.01
CA ASP A 483 82.48 42.92 31.18
C ASP A 483 81.71 43.20 29.87
N ARG A 484 82.17 42.64 28.75
CA ARG A 484 81.52 42.78 27.44
C ARG A 484 80.24 41.93 27.32
N TYR A 485 80.09 40.90 28.17
CA TYR A 485 78.88 40.09 28.34
C TYR A 485 78.13 40.48 29.62
N ASN A 486 77.89 41.79 29.80
CA ASN A 486 77.07 42.30 30.90
C ASN A 486 75.70 41.60 30.97
N ASP A 487 75.11 41.53 32.16
CA ASP A 487 73.72 41.11 32.40
C ASP A 487 72.72 41.78 31.44
N SER A 488 73.02 42.99 30.98
CA SER A 488 72.26 43.72 29.96
C SER A 488 72.29 43.04 28.58
N TYR A 489 73.41 42.47 28.16
CA TYR A 489 73.55 41.73 26.91
C TYR A 489 72.78 40.40 26.94
N LEU A 490 72.88 39.65 28.04
CA LEU A 490 72.10 38.42 28.23
C LEU A 490 70.59 38.70 28.29
N ARG A 491 70.17 39.78 28.98
CA ARG A 491 68.77 40.24 28.96
C ARG A 491 68.31 40.65 27.55
N ARG A 492 69.19 41.27 26.74
CA ARG A 492 68.89 41.62 25.35
C ARG A 492 68.69 40.39 24.46
N ILE A 493 69.57 39.39 24.59
CA ILE A 493 69.39 38.10 23.90
C ILE A 493 68.08 37.44 24.33
N GLY A 494 67.79 37.40 25.64
CA GLY A 494 66.52 36.89 26.15
C GLY A 494 65.29 37.61 25.56
N SER A 495 65.34 38.94 25.48
CA SER A 495 64.27 39.76 24.88
C SER A 495 64.10 39.48 23.38
N ASN A 496 65.20 39.32 22.64
CA ASN A 496 65.15 39.04 21.20
C ASN A 496 64.63 37.62 20.91
N VAL A 497 65.06 36.63 21.70
CA VAL A 497 64.56 35.25 21.62
C VAL A 497 63.07 35.21 21.96
N GLN A 498 62.63 35.93 23.00
CA GLN A 498 61.21 36.03 23.36
C GLN A 498 60.39 36.68 22.25
N ALA A 499 60.88 37.77 21.64
CA ALA A 499 60.21 38.43 20.52
C ALA A 499 60.09 37.51 19.29
N TYR A 500 61.13 36.71 19.00
CA TYR A 500 61.08 35.72 17.92
C TYR A 500 60.07 34.60 18.21
N VAL A 501 60.10 34.03 19.43
CA VAL A 501 59.14 33.01 19.86
C VAL A 501 57.71 33.53 19.78
N ASN A 502 57.46 34.78 20.17
CA ASN A 502 56.15 35.40 20.08
C ASN A 502 55.68 35.56 18.62
N MET A 503 56.59 35.91 17.70
CA MET A 503 56.29 35.97 16.27
C MET A 503 55.90 34.59 15.73
N VAL A 504 56.70 33.56 16.02
CA VAL A 504 56.43 32.17 15.58
C VAL A 504 55.12 31.65 16.17
N CYS A 505 54.84 31.92 17.45
CA CYS A 505 53.56 31.57 18.07
C CYS A 505 52.37 32.29 17.40
N SER A 506 52.55 33.52 16.92
CA SER A 506 51.52 34.24 16.15
C SER A 506 51.32 33.63 14.76
N THR A 507 52.37 33.15 14.12
CA THR A 507 52.28 32.42 12.85
C THR A 507 51.53 31.11 13.04
N TRP A 508 51.92 30.31 14.05
CA TRP A 508 51.25 29.05 14.40
C TRP A 508 49.79 29.23 14.78
N ARG A 509 49.42 30.34 15.45
CA ARG A 509 48.03 30.69 15.74
C ARG A 509 47.16 30.71 14.47
N ASN A 510 47.74 31.07 13.33
CA ASN A 510 47.03 31.18 12.06
C ASN A 510 47.22 29.96 11.15
N SER A 511 48.41 29.37 11.11
CA SER A 511 48.74 28.29 10.16
C SER A 511 48.24 26.91 10.62
N ILE A 512 48.33 26.60 11.92
CA ILE A 512 47.92 25.30 12.47
C ILE A 512 46.41 25.07 12.31
N PRO A 513 45.52 25.99 12.72
CA PRO A 513 44.08 25.82 12.50
C PRO A 513 43.72 25.65 11.03
N LYS A 514 44.37 26.39 10.12
CA LYS A 514 44.15 26.26 8.67
C LYS A 514 44.54 24.87 8.17
N SER A 515 45.66 24.32 8.63
CA SER A 515 46.09 22.97 8.28
C SER A 515 45.09 21.92 8.77
N ILE A 516 44.64 22.01 10.03
CA ILE A 516 43.68 21.07 10.62
C ILE A 516 42.32 21.16 9.92
N VAL A 517 41.82 22.37 9.67
CA VAL A 517 40.56 22.58 8.93
C VAL A 517 40.67 22.04 7.52
N TYR A 518 41.80 22.23 6.84
CA TYR A 518 41.99 21.71 5.49
C TYR A 518 42.02 20.17 5.46
N CYS A 519 42.84 19.55 6.31
CA CYS A 519 43.09 18.11 6.27
C CYS A 519 41.96 17.28 6.92
N GLN A 520 41.26 17.83 7.92
CA GLN A 520 40.17 17.12 8.60
C GLN A 520 38.80 17.62 8.17
N VAL A 521 38.49 18.90 8.39
CA VAL A 521 37.12 19.41 8.28
C VAL A 521 36.67 19.49 6.82
N ARG A 522 37.50 20.09 5.96
CA ARG A 522 37.20 20.25 4.53
C ARG A 522 37.27 18.93 3.80
N GLU A 523 38.21 18.07 4.16
CA GLU A 523 38.34 16.73 3.58
C GLU A 523 37.18 15.83 4.02
N ALA A 524 36.81 15.82 5.31
CA ALA A 524 35.63 15.12 5.80
C ALA A 524 34.34 15.62 5.14
N LYS A 525 34.25 16.90 4.75
CA LYS A 525 33.10 17.40 3.98
C LYS A 525 33.06 16.88 2.55
N ARG A 526 34.22 16.59 1.95
CA ARG A 526 34.35 16.25 0.53
C ARG A 526 34.31 14.75 0.27
N SER A 527 35.04 13.97 1.06
CA SER A 527 35.43 12.60 0.70
C SER A 527 35.14 11.56 1.79
N LEU A 528 34.22 11.86 2.72
CA LEU A 528 33.91 10.97 3.86
C LEU A 528 33.58 9.53 3.46
N LEU A 529 32.83 9.37 2.37
CA LEU A 529 32.35 8.07 1.89
C LEU A 529 32.96 7.65 0.54
N ASP A 530 33.92 8.38 -0.03
CA ASP A 530 34.46 8.06 -1.37
C ASP A 530 35.12 6.68 -1.43
N HIS A 531 35.85 6.31 -0.38
CA HIS A 531 36.42 4.96 -0.25
C HIS A 531 35.33 3.91 -0.10
N PHE A 532 34.26 4.21 0.64
CA PHE A 532 33.13 3.32 0.81
C PHE A 532 32.38 3.10 -0.51
N PHE A 533 32.19 4.14 -1.32
CA PHE A 533 31.58 4.01 -2.66
C PHE A 533 32.45 3.16 -3.60
N THR A 534 33.77 3.30 -3.51
CA THR A 534 34.71 2.47 -4.28
C THR A 534 34.62 1.00 -3.85
N GLU A 535 34.56 0.72 -2.56
CA GLU A 535 34.38 -0.64 -2.02
C GLU A 535 33.01 -1.23 -2.41
N LEU A 536 31.94 -0.44 -2.33
CA LEU A 536 30.59 -0.87 -2.70
C LEU A 536 30.48 -1.28 -4.18
N GLY A 537 31.16 -0.57 -5.08
CA GLY A 537 31.19 -0.91 -6.50
C GLY A 537 31.87 -2.25 -6.81
N ALA A 538 32.71 -2.75 -5.90
CA ALA A 538 33.39 -4.04 -6.03
C ALA A 538 32.63 -5.21 -5.36
N ARG A 539 31.53 -4.95 -4.64
CA ARG A 539 30.78 -5.97 -3.90
C ARG A 539 29.81 -6.74 -4.79
N GLU A 540 29.71 -8.05 -4.54
CA GLU A 540 28.75 -8.91 -5.22
C GLU A 540 27.32 -8.75 -4.67
N THR A 541 26.31 -9.14 -5.47
CA THR A 541 24.88 -9.06 -5.13
C THR A 541 24.52 -9.67 -3.77
N LYS A 542 25.18 -10.78 -3.38
CA LYS A 542 24.96 -11.44 -2.08
C LYS A 542 25.43 -10.58 -0.91
N GLN A 543 26.52 -9.84 -1.08
CA GLN A 543 27.06 -8.94 -0.06
C GLN A 543 26.22 -7.66 0.03
N LEU A 544 25.75 -7.11 -1.10
CA LEU A 544 24.82 -5.98 -1.12
C LEU A 544 23.49 -6.33 -0.47
N SER A 545 23.00 -7.56 -0.65
CA SER A 545 21.76 -8.02 -0.03
C SER A 545 21.89 -8.17 1.50
N LYS A 546 23.07 -8.54 2.01
CA LYS A 546 23.34 -8.56 3.46
C LYS A 546 23.39 -7.17 4.08
N LEU A 547 23.73 -6.13 3.31
CA LEU A 547 23.70 -4.75 3.79
C LEU A 547 22.25 -4.23 3.89
N LEU A 548 21.39 -4.69 2.97
CA LEU A 548 19.96 -4.41 2.92
C LEU A 548 19.17 -5.53 3.60
N ASP A 549 19.63 -5.99 4.76
CA ASP A 549 18.99 -7.06 5.53
C ASP A 549 17.65 -6.56 6.06
N GLU A 550 16.59 -6.83 5.31
CA GLU A 550 15.22 -6.45 5.64
C GLU A 550 14.50 -7.66 6.23
N ASP A 551 13.70 -7.41 7.27
CA ASP A 551 12.87 -8.44 7.87
C ASP A 551 11.98 -9.11 6.79
N PRO A 552 12.05 -10.44 6.61
CA PRO A 552 11.23 -11.14 5.62
C PRO A 552 9.73 -10.87 5.79
N GLU A 553 9.25 -10.61 7.01
CA GLU A 553 7.85 -10.24 7.25
C GLU A 553 7.51 -8.86 6.67
N ILE A 554 8.43 -7.90 6.76
CA ILE A 554 8.26 -6.54 6.19
C ILE A 554 8.28 -6.62 4.66
N MET A 555 9.16 -7.44 4.09
CA MET A 555 9.25 -7.67 2.65
C MET A 555 7.95 -8.29 2.10
N GLU A 556 7.43 -9.32 2.78
CA GLU A 556 6.17 -9.97 2.40
C GLU A 556 4.99 -9.00 2.55
N ARG A 557 4.94 -8.24 3.64
CA ARG A 557 3.91 -7.23 3.88
C ARG A 557 3.93 -6.14 2.81
N ARG A 558 5.12 -5.65 2.41
CA ARG A 558 5.27 -4.67 1.32
C ARG A 558 4.80 -5.25 -0.01
N ALA A 559 5.14 -6.50 -0.32
CA ALA A 559 4.69 -7.16 -1.55
C ALA A 559 3.16 -7.32 -1.60
N LYS A 560 2.54 -7.72 -0.47
CA LYS A 560 1.08 -7.79 -0.32
C LYS A 560 0.41 -6.42 -0.51
N LEU A 561 0.97 -5.38 0.12
CA LEU A 561 0.47 -4.00 -0.01
C LEU A 561 0.63 -3.47 -1.44
N ALA A 562 1.77 -3.69 -2.09
CA ALA A 562 2.01 -3.28 -3.48
C ALA A 562 0.96 -3.88 -4.42
N LYS A 563 0.72 -5.19 -4.30
CA LYS A 563 -0.30 -5.89 -5.10
C LYS A 563 -1.70 -5.36 -4.84
N ARG A 564 -2.03 -5.07 -3.58
CA ARG A 564 -3.33 -4.47 -3.22
C ARG A 564 -3.46 -3.06 -3.82
N LEU A 565 -2.43 -2.24 -3.71
CA LEU A 565 -2.42 -0.86 -4.20
C LEU A 565 -2.53 -0.80 -5.73
N GLU A 566 -1.86 -1.71 -6.46
CA GLU A 566 -2.02 -1.86 -7.91
C GLU A 566 -3.46 -2.17 -8.31
N LEU A 567 -4.13 -3.07 -7.58
CA LEU A 567 -5.53 -3.42 -7.84
C LEU A 567 -6.48 -2.23 -7.58
N TYR A 568 -6.26 -1.47 -6.50
CA TYR A 568 -7.07 -0.27 -6.22
C TYR A 568 -6.82 0.85 -7.25
N ARG A 569 -5.58 1.01 -7.73
CA ARG A 569 -5.27 1.96 -8.82
C ARG A 569 -5.90 1.54 -10.15
N SER A 570 -5.86 0.25 -10.47
CA SER A 570 -6.56 -0.29 -11.65
C SER A 570 -8.07 -0.04 -11.54
N ALA A 571 -8.66 -0.32 -10.37
CA ALA A 571 -10.06 -0.03 -10.08
C ALA A 571 -10.39 1.47 -10.23
N GLN A 572 -9.55 2.36 -9.71
CA GLN A 572 -9.74 3.81 -9.83
C GLN A 572 -9.69 4.28 -11.29
N ALA A 573 -8.70 3.83 -12.07
CA ALA A 573 -8.59 4.18 -13.48
C ALA A 573 -9.80 3.74 -14.30
N GLU A 574 -10.36 2.57 -13.99
CA GLU A 574 -11.58 2.07 -14.64
C GLU A 574 -12.81 2.89 -14.24
N ILE A 575 -12.94 3.30 -12.97
CA ILE A 575 -14.04 4.19 -12.54
C ILE A 575 -13.95 5.54 -13.27
N GLU A 576 -12.75 6.10 -13.38
CA GLU A 576 -12.52 7.35 -14.10
C GLU A 576 -12.87 7.19 -15.59
N ALA A 577 -12.43 6.12 -16.24
CA ALA A 577 -12.77 5.84 -17.64
C ALA A 577 -14.30 5.77 -17.87
N VAL A 578 -15.07 5.25 -16.90
CA VAL A 578 -16.52 5.21 -16.96
C VAL A 578 -17.16 6.58 -16.67
N ALA A 579 -16.60 7.37 -15.76
CA ALA A 579 -17.09 8.69 -15.41
C ALA A 579 -16.92 9.72 -16.54
N TRP A 580 -15.86 9.60 -17.34
CA TRP A 580 -15.53 10.48 -18.47
C TRP A 580 -16.22 10.08 -19.79
N ALA A 581 -16.80 8.88 -19.90
CA ALA A 581 -17.54 8.43 -21.08
C ALA A 581 -18.96 9.02 -21.19
N LYS A 582 -19.15 10.26 -20.71
CA LYS A 582 -20.43 10.99 -20.77
C LYS A 582 -20.77 11.46 -22.17
#